data_AF-A0A1I7A6V9-F1
#
_entry.id   AF-A0A1I7A6V9-F1
#
_cell.length_a   1.000
_cell.length_b   1.000
_cell.length_c   1.000
_cell.angle_alpha   90.00
_cell.angle_beta   90.00
_cell.angle_gamma   90.00
#
_symmetry.space_group_name_H-M   'P 1'
#
loop_
_entity.id
_entity.type
_entity.pdbx_description
1 polymer ?
#
loop_
_entity_poly.entity_id
_entity_poly.type
_entity_poly.pdbx_seq_one_letter_code
_entity_poly.pdbx_strand_id
1 'polypeptide(L)'
;MSLEEDLKLCVVAIACTLLLVTVPENLIHVQLDFASKYAPLLVFLFYLFLREEEKSSPLPWYFLMIYATAGILILNIIDFFF
;
A
#
# COMPACT_ATOMS: atom_id res chain seq x y z
N MET A 1 -21.14 2.17 2.06
CA MET A 1 -20.13 2.51 1.04
C MET A 1 -20.61 2.04 -0.32
N SER A 2 -20.22 2.72 -1.41
CA SER A 2 -20.54 2.28 -2.77
C SER A 2 -19.58 1.18 -3.23
N LEU A 3 -20.08 0.20 -3.99
CA LEU A 3 -19.25 -0.82 -4.66
C LEU A 3 -18.14 -0.20 -5.53
N GLU A 4 -18.41 0.97 -6.10
CA GLU A 4 -17.44 1.72 -6.90
C GLU A 4 -16.25 2.22 -6.06
N GLU A 5 -16.49 2.64 -4.82
CA GLU A 5 -15.46 3.11 -3.90
C GLU A 5 -14.57 1.96 -3.42
N ASP A 6 -15.18 0.80 -3.14
CA ASP A 6 -14.47 -0.42 -2.78
C ASP A 6 -13.54 -0.88 -3.91
N LEU A 7 -14.04 -0.89 -5.15
CA LEU A 7 -13.26 -1.28 -6.33
C LEU A 7 -12.04 -0.36 -6.53
N LYS A 8 -12.26 0.94 -6.37
CA LYS A 8 -11.23 1.98 -6.44
C LYS A 8 -10.11 1.74 -5.44
N LEU A 9 -10.46 1.44 -4.18
CA LEU A 9 -9.50 1.09 -3.12
C LEU A 9 -8.72 -0.18 -3.46
N CYS A 10 -9.41 -1.19 -3.98
CA CYS A 10 -8.82 -2.46 -4.39
C CYS A 10 -7.75 -2.26 -5.47
N VAL A 11 -8.07 -1.45 -6.49
CA VAL A 11 -7.12 -1.10 -7.57
C VAL A 11 -5.89 -0.39 -7.02
N VAL A 12 -6.07 0.52 -6.05
CA VAL A 12 -4.95 1.24 -5.43
C VAL A 12 -4.08 0.32 -4.59
N ALA A 13 -4.67 -0.57 -3.80
CA ALA A 13 -3.92 -1.57 -3.04
C ALA A 13 -3.03 -2.42 -3.96
N ILE A 14 -3.59 -2.90 -5.07
CA ILE A 14 -2.87 -3.70 -6.08
C ILE A 14 -1.76 -2.86 -6.73
N ALA A 15 -2.05 -1.62 -7.13
CA ALA A 15 -1.06 -0.74 -7.77
C ALA A 15 0.11 -0.43 -6.82
N CYS A 16 -0.18 -0.12 -5.57
CA CYS A 16 0.82 0.13 -4.52
C CYS A 16 1.68 -1.11 -4.24
N THR A 17 1.07 -2.29 -4.11
CA THR A 17 1.81 -3.55 -3.94
C THR A 17 2.69 -3.86 -5.16
N LEU A 18 2.17 -3.69 -6.37
CA LEU A 18 2.97 -3.90 -7.58
C LEU A 18 4.17 -2.96 -7.64
N LEU A 19 4.00 -1.69 -7.27
CA LEU A 19 5.12 -0.75 -7.18
C LEU A 19 6.19 -1.24 -6.19
N LEU A 20 5.80 -1.70 -5.00
CA LEU A 20 6.75 -2.20 -3.98
C LEU A 20 7.42 -3.51 -4.38
N VAL A 21 6.78 -4.36 -5.17
CA VAL A 21 7.41 -5.60 -5.65
C VAL A 21 8.35 -5.30 -6.81
N THR A 22 7.98 -4.40 -7.72
CA THR A 22 8.71 -4.20 -8.98
C THR A 22 9.84 -3.18 -8.87
N VAL A 23 9.62 -2.05 -8.21
CA VAL A 23 10.59 -0.94 -8.18
C VAL A 23 11.87 -1.32 -7.42
N PRO A 24 11.80 -1.83 -6.17
CA PRO A 24 13.01 -2.15 -5.41
C PRO A 24 13.84 -3.23 -6.07
N GLU A 25 13.22 -4.29 -6.60
CA GLU A 25 13.94 -5.40 -7.23
C GLU A 25 14.58 -5.01 -8.57
N ASN A 26 13.88 -4.23 -9.40
CA ASN A 26 14.36 -3.90 -10.75
C ASN A 26 15.20 -2.62 -10.85
N LEU A 27 14.95 -1.61 -9.99
CA LEU A 27 15.61 -0.31 -10.07
C LEU A 27 16.69 -0.11 -9.00
N ILE A 28 16.50 -0.70 -7.82
CA ILE A 28 17.38 -0.51 -6.66
C ILE A 28 18.18 -1.80 -6.37
N HIS A 29 17.80 -2.93 -6.97
CA HIS A 29 18.38 -4.26 -6.74
C HIS A 29 18.34 -4.71 -5.26
N VAL A 30 17.32 -4.24 -4.52
CA VAL A 30 17.09 -4.59 -3.12
C VAL A 30 15.86 -5.48 -3.02
N GLN A 31 15.99 -6.58 -2.28
CA GLN A 31 14.86 -7.44 -1.95
C GLN A 31 14.15 -6.92 -0.71
N LEU A 32 12.92 -6.46 -0.89
CA LEU A 32 12.05 -6.15 0.24
C LEU A 32 11.59 -7.41 0.99
N ASP A 33 11.43 -7.27 2.30
CA ASP A 33 10.81 -8.28 3.15
C ASP A 33 9.30 -8.36 2.89
N PHE A 34 8.68 -9.46 3.37
CA PHE A 34 7.27 -9.73 3.13
C PHE A 34 6.36 -8.62 3.67
N ALA A 35 6.64 -8.09 4.87
CA ALA A 35 5.77 -7.10 5.48
C ALA A 35 5.76 -5.81 4.65
N SER A 36 6.92 -5.38 4.17
CA SER A 36 7.04 -4.21 3.30
C SER A 36 6.35 -4.41 1.95
N LYS A 37 6.56 -5.55 1.26
CA LYS A 37 5.94 -5.82 -0.05
C LYS A 37 4.41 -5.76 -0.01
N TYR A 38 3.83 -6.28 1.06
CA TYR A 38 2.38 -6.48 1.17
C TYR A 38 1.69 -5.51 2.15
N ALA A 39 2.39 -4.48 2.65
CA ALA A 39 1.82 -3.47 3.53
C ALA A 39 0.54 -2.80 2.98
N PRO A 40 0.45 -2.42 1.68
CA PRO A 40 -0.78 -1.84 1.12
C PRO A 40 -1.96 -2.81 1.15
N LEU A 41 -1.70 -4.10 0.91
CA LEU A 41 -2.71 -5.16 0.98
C LEU A 41 -3.20 -5.40 2.40
N LEU A 42 -2.33 -5.32 3.40
CA LEU A 42 -2.72 -5.39 4.81
C LEU A 42 -3.64 -4.23 5.18
N VAL A 43 -3.31 -3.00 4.77
CA VAL A 43 -4.17 -1.83 4.98
C VAL A 43 -5.54 -2.02 4.32
N PHE A 44 -5.58 -2.54 3.09
CA PHE A 44 -6.83 -2.86 2.41
C PHE A 44 -7.65 -3.94 3.13
N LEU A 45 -6.99 -4.95 3.69
CA LEU A 45 -7.63 -5.97 4.52
C LEU A 45 -8.29 -5.37 5.77
N PHE A 46 -7.59 -4.47 6.47
CA PHE A 46 -8.15 -3.75 7.61
C PHE A 46 -9.35 -2.90 7.22
N TYR A 47 -9.28 -2.20 6.08
CA TYR A 47 -10.42 -1.48 5.53
C TYR A 47 -11.64 -2.39 5.35
N LEU A 48 -11.46 -3.59 4.76
CA LEU A 48 -12.58 -4.52 4.55
C LEU A 48 -13.24 -4.99 5.85
N PHE A 49 -12.48 -5.14 6.93
CA PHE A 49 -13.01 -5.52 8.24
C PHE A 49 -13.68 -4.34 8.96
N LEU A 50 -13.11 -3.13 8.86
CA LEU A 50 -13.55 -1.97 9.62
C LEU A 50 -14.64 -1.14 8.92
N ARG A 51 -14.80 -1.28 7.59
CA ARG A 51 -15.78 -0.50 6.81
C ARG A 51 -17.23 -0.67 7.22
N GLU A 52 -17.58 -1.76 7.91
CA GLU A 52 -18.95 -1.97 8.43
C GLU A 52 -19.19 -1.17 9.71
N GLU A 53 -18.14 -0.93 10.50
CA GLU A 53 -18.20 -0.17 11.75
C GLU A 53 -18.01 1.33 11.50
N GLU A 54 -17.08 1.69 10.61
CA GLU A 54 -16.90 3.05 10.15
C GLU A 54 -17.75 3.34 8.91
N LYS A 55 -18.85 4.08 9.08
CA LYS A 55 -19.50 4.83 7.97
C LYS A 55 -18.64 6.01 7.48
N SER A 56 -17.32 5.89 7.55
CA SER A 56 -16.36 6.92 7.18
C SER A 56 -16.09 6.87 5.67
N SER A 57 -15.61 7.98 5.11
CA SER A 57 -15.22 8.04 3.70
C SER A 57 -14.04 7.09 3.41
N PRO A 58 -13.87 6.60 2.16
CA PRO A 58 -12.74 5.71 1.79
C PRO A 58 -11.39 6.43 1.76
N LEU A 59 -11.43 7.76 1.84
CA LEU A 59 -10.35 8.68 1.53
C LEU A 59 -9.12 8.55 2.47
N PRO A 60 -9.28 8.37 3.80
CA PRO A 60 -8.15 8.14 4.70
C PRO A 60 -7.38 6.85 4.37
N TRP A 61 -8.09 5.79 4.00
CA TRP A 61 -7.50 4.50 3.62
C TRP A 61 -6.67 4.60 2.34
N TYR A 62 -7.15 5.40 1.38
CA TYR A 62 -6.40 5.79 0.18
C TYR A 62 -5.05 6.41 0.52
N PHE A 63 -5.07 7.46 1.35
CA PHE A 63 -3.85 8.14 1.75
C PHE A 63 -2.92 7.23 2.53
N LEU A 64 -3.46 6.40 3.42
CA LEU A 64 -2.66 5.49 4.23
C LEU A 64 -1.87 4.51 3.36
N MET A 65 -2.48 3.91 2.33
CA MET A 65 -1.78 3.02 1.39
C MET A 65 -0.67 3.75 0.61
N ILE A 66 -0.95 4.97 0.12
CA ILE A 66 0.01 5.76 -0.64
C ILE A 66 1.20 6.17 0.26
N TYR A 67 0.93 6.65 1.47
CA TYR A 67 1.97 7.04 2.42
C TYR A 67 2.81 5.86 2.89
N ALA A 68 2.20 4.71 3.16
CA ALA A 68 2.94 3.49 3.50
C ALA A 68 3.89 3.09 2.36
N THR A 69 3.39 3.12 1.12
CA THR A 69 4.18 2.81 -0.07
C THR A 69 5.36 3.77 -0.24
N ALA A 70 5.10 5.07 -0.17
CA ALA A 70 6.15 6.09 -0.30
C ALA A 70 7.19 5.97 0.82
N GLY A 71 6.76 5.76 2.06
CA GLY A 71 7.65 5.58 3.21
C GLY A 71 8.59 4.39 3.04
N ILE A 72 8.07 3.23 2.61
CA ILE A 72 8.87 2.04 2.37
C ILE A 72 9.89 2.29 1.25
N LEU A 73 9.50 2.93 0.16
CA LEU A 73 10.42 3.25 -0.94
C LEU A 73 11.54 4.20 -0.49
N ILE A 74 11.20 5.26 0.24
CA ILE A 74 12.18 6.23 0.75
C ILE A 74 13.18 5.55 1.68
N LEU A 75 12.69 4.73 2.62
CA LEU A 75 13.56 4.00 3.55
C LEU A 75 14.51 3.05 2.80
N ASN A 76 14.02 2.29 1.82
CA ASN A 76 14.88 1.43 1.00
C ASN A 76 15.94 2.19 0.22
N ILE A 77 15.59 3.36 -0.32
CA ILE A 77 16.56 4.19 -1.03
C ILE A 77 17.64 4.65 -0.05
N ILE A 78 17.26 5.12 1.14
CA ILE A 78 18.22 5.56 2.16
C ILE A 78 19.13 4.41 2.59
N ASP A 79 18.57 3.24 2.90
CA ASP A 79 19.33 2.06 3.31
C ASP A 79 20.27 1.53 2.21
N PHE A 80 19.93 1.73 0.94
CA PHE A 80 20.82 1.40 -0.17
C PHE A 80 22.03 2.35 -0.29
N PHE A 81 21.86 3.62 0.08
CA PHE A 81 22.91 4.64 -0.03
C PHE A 81 23.91 4.64 1.14
N PHE A 82 23.54 4.06 2.29
CA PHE A 82 24.36 4.00 3.51
C PHE A 82 25.00 2.62 3.71
#